data_AF-A0A375GQP6-F1
#
_entry.id   AF-A0A375GQP6-F1
#
_cell.length_a   1.000
_cell.length_b   1.000
_cell.length_c   1.000
_cell.angle_alpha   90.00
_cell.angle_beta   90.00
_cell.angle_gamma   90.00
#
_symmetry.space_group_name_H-M   'P 1'
#
loop_
_entity.id
_entity.type
_entity.pdbx_description
1 polymer ?
#
loop_
_entity_poly.entity_id
_entity_poly.type
_entity_poly.pdbx_seq_one_letter_code
_entity_poly.pdbx_strand_id
1 'polypeptide(L)'
;MNPLPFAQVSAARQINLEVLRGVSDVLSLTEMAFSQFETLMGWNLQWIHGAIPGSYECTRQLLAMHRPRDILAMQTLAVQLASGKALFPPPGLTSVPPPAPPVRQRGEYEHRRTANPPTL
;
A
#
# COMPACT_ATOMS: atom_id res chain seq x y z
N MET A 1 -34.93 34.07 27.89
CA MET A 1 -34.54 32.74 27.36
C MET A 1 -35.71 31.80 27.62
N ASN A 2 -36.37 31.29 26.58
CA ASN A 2 -37.43 30.29 26.76
C ASN A 2 -36.77 28.91 26.90
N PRO A 3 -36.98 28.18 28.01
CA PRO A 3 -36.45 26.84 28.17
C PRO A 3 -37.07 25.92 27.11
N LEU A 4 -36.23 25.08 26.49
CA LEU A 4 -36.70 24.08 25.54
C LEU A 4 -37.66 23.11 26.25
N PRO A 5 -38.82 22.79 25.65
CA PRO A 5 -39.77 21.87 26.26
C PRO A 5 -39.13 20.50 26.47
N PHE A 6 -39.40 19.89 27.62
CA PHE A 6 -38.85 18.60 28.04
C PHE A 6 -38.93 17.52 26.94
N ALA A 7 -40.03 17.50 26.17
CA ALA A 7 -40.23 16.59 25.04
C ALA A 7 -39.18 16.74 23.92
N GLN A 8 -38.72 17.95 23.63
CA GLN A 8 -37.67 18.19 22.63
C GLN A 8 -36.30 17.74 23.16
N VAL A 9 -36.02 17.96 24.45
CA VAL A 9 -34.79 17.51 25.08
C VAL A 9 -34.73 15.99 25.15
N SER A 10 -35.84 15.32 25.49
CA SER A 10 -35.91 13.85 25.51
C SER A 10 -35.80 13.24 24.11
N ALA A 11 -36.40 13.86 23.09
CA ALA A 11 -36.29 13.40 21.72
C ALA A 11 -34.85 13.54 21.18
N ALA A 12 -34.22 14.69 21.42
CA ALA A 12 -32.81 14.91 21.05
C ALA A 12 -31.87 13.91 21.76
N ARG A 13 -32.13 13.62 23.04
CA ARG A 13 -31.37 12.60 23.78
C ARG A 13 -31.54 11.21 23.16
N GLN A 14 -32.75 10.83 22.78
CA GLN A 14 -33.02 9.53 22.16
C GLN A 14 -32.29 9.37 20.83
N ILE A 15 -32.34 10.40 19.97
CA ILE A 15 -31.61 10.42 18.69
C ILE A 15 -30.10 10.27 18.92
N ASN A 16 -29.54 11.01 19.89
CA ASN A 16 -28.11 10.90 20.21
C ASN A 16 -27.72 9.49 20.66
N LEU A 17 -28.57 8.80 21.43
CA LEU A 17 -28.33 7.43 21.86
C LEU A 17 -28.37 6.44 20.68
N GLU A 18 -29.28 6.64 19.72
CA GLU A 18 -29.36 5.82 18.51
C GLU A 18 -28.14 6.02 17.60
N VAL A 19 -27.68 7.27 17.45
CA VAL A 19 -26.44 7.57 16.72
C VAL A 19 -25.23 6.92 17.40
N LEU A 20 -25.10 7.04 18.72
CA LEU A 20 -23.99 6.43 19.46
C LEU A 20 -24.01 4.90 19.35
N ARG A 21 -25.20 4.29 19.34
CA ARG A 21 -25.35 2.85 19.10
C ARG A 21 -24.87 2.47 17.70
N GLY A 22 -25.31 3.20 16.67
CA GLY A 22 -24.86 2.96 15.30
C GLY A 22 -23.35 3.11 15.14
N VAL A 23 -22.73 4.11 15.78
CA VAL A 23 -21.27 4.27 15.79
C VAL A 23 -20.60 3.08 16.49
N SER A 24 -21.12 2.63 17.62
CA SER A 24 -20.61 1.45 18.33
C SER A 24 -20.64 0.20 17.44
N ASP A 25 -21.75 -0.03 16.74
CA ASP A 25 -21.91 -1.19 15.86
C ASP A 25 -20.89 -1.16 14.69
N VAL A 26 -20.65 0.02 14.10
CA VAL A 26 -19.65 0.20 13.04
C VAL A 26 -18.23 -0.06 13.56
N LEU A 27 -17.90 0.43 14.76
CA LEU A 27 -16.60 0.17 15.38
C LEU A 27 -16.39 -1.33 15.64
N SER A 28 -17.39 -2.01 16.21
CA SER A 28 -17.31 -3.45 16.45
C SER A 28 -17.16 -4.27 15.16
N LEU A 29 -17.87 -3.90 14.10
CA LEU A 29 -17.70 -4.54 12.79
C LEU A 29 -16.28 -4.33 12.22
N THR A 30 -15.75 -3.13 12.40
CA THR A 30 -14.40 -2.76 11.94
C THR A 30 -13.33 -3.55 12.69
N GLU A 31 -13.44 -3.67 14.01
CA GLU A 31 -12.54 -4.51 14.83
C GLU A 31 -12.59 -5.97 14.40
N MET A 32 -13.79 -6.50 14.13
CA MET A 32 -13.96 -7.87 13.63
C MET A 32 -13.29 -8.06 12.26
N ALA A 33 -13.44 -7.10 11.35
CA ALA A 33 -12.80 -7.14 10.03
C ALA A 33 -11.26 -7.12 10.15
N PHE A 34 -10.70 -6.28 11.04
CA PHE A 34 -9.26 -6.26 11.28
C PHE A 34 -8.76 -7.58 11.87
N SER A 35 -9.47 -8.16 12.85
CA SER A 35 -9.11 -9.45 13.44
C SER A 35 -9.13 -10.59 12.40
N GLN A 36 -10.14 -10.61 11.53
CA GLN A 36 -10.21 -11.57 10.42
C GLN A 36 -9.06 -11.38 9.42
N PHE A 37 -8.72 -10.13 9.10
CA PHE A 37 -7.58 -9.82 8.23
C PHE A 37 -6.25 -10.28 8.82
N GLU A 38 -6.01 -10.04 10.11
CA GLU A 38 -4.82 -10.53 10.81
C GLU A 38 -4.74 -12.06 10.79
N THR A 39 -5.87 -12.76 10.99
CA THR A 39 -5.94 -14.22 10.93
C THR A 39 -5.59 -14.74 9.53
N LEU A 40 -6.19 -14.16 8.49
CA LEU A 40 -5.90 -14.47 7.10
C LEU A 40 -4.42 -14.24 6.75
N MET A 41 -3.85 -13.13 7.25
CA MET A 41 -2.45 -12.82 7.05
C MET A 41 -1.55 -13.83 7.76
N GLY A 42 -1.89 -14.23 8.99
CA GLY A 42 -1.21 -15.26 9.77
C GLY A 42 -1.21 -16.62 9.09
N TRP A 43 -2.34 -17.03 8.49
CA TRP A 43 -2.38 -18.21 7.64
C TRP A 43 -1.46 -18.04 6.44
N ASN A 44 -1.63 -16.99 5.65
CA ASN A 44 -0.84 -16.76 4.44
C ASN A 44 0.68 -16.82 4.71
N LEU A 45 1.11 -16.23 5.83
CA LEU A 45 2.45 -16.33 6.38
C LEU A 45 2.97 -17.76 6.57
N GLN A 46 2.16 -18.64 7.16
CA GLN A 46 2.52 -20.05 7.36
C GLN A 46 2.66 -20.77 6.03
N TRP A 47 1.79 -20.48 5.06
CA TRP A 47 1.88 -21.04 3.71
C TRP A 47 3.16 -20.62 2.99
N ILE A 48 3.55 -19.35 3.07
CA ILE A 48 4.82 -18.86 2.48
C ILE A 48 6.00 -19.51 3.18
N HIS A 49 5.99 -19.65 4.50
CA HIS A 49 7.08 -20.30 5.22
C HIS A 49 7.27 -21.76 4.79
N GLY A 50 6.17 -22.48 4.57
CA GLY A 50 6.22 -23.84 4.01
C GLY A 50 6.80 -23.89 2.60
N ALA A 51 6.58 -22.86 1.79
CA ALA A 51 7.13 -22.75 0.43
C ALA A 51 8.58 -22.22 0.39
N ILE A 52 8.94 -21.34 1.33
CA ILE A 52 10.22 -20.64 1.44
C ILE A 52 10.66 -20.64 2.91
N PRO A 53 11.47 -21.63 3.34
CA PRO A 53 11.98 -21.70 4.71
C PRO A 53 12.75 -20.42 5.08
N GLY A 54 12.52 -19.89 6.29
CA GLY A 54 13.15 -18.64 6.78
C GLY A 54 12.44 -17.33 6.40
N SER A 55 11.39 -17.38 5.58
CA SER A 55 10.57 -16.20 5.23
C SER A 55 9.65 -15.71 6.35
N TYR A 56 9.40 -16.54 7.37
CA TYR A 56 8.49 -16.25 8.48
C TYR A 56 8.99 -15.09 9.33
N GLU A 57 10.26 -15.12 9.74
CA GLU A 57 10.91 -14.09 10.55
C GLU A 57 10.92 -12.73 9.82
N CYS A 58 11.26 -12.74 8.53
CA CYS A 58 11.24 -11.56 7.67
C CYS A 58 9.83 -10.96 7.62
N THR A 59 8.83 -11.79 7.37
CA THR A 59 7.45 -11.31 7.19
C THR A 59 6.81 -10.91 8.53
N ARG A 60 7.20 -11.55 9.64
CA ARG A 60 6.84 -11.13 11.01
C ARG A 60 7.44 -9.76 11.35
N GLN A 61 8.69 -9.49 10.96
CA GLN A 61 9.29 -8.16 11.12
C GLN A 61 8.56 -7.11 10.28
N LEU A 62 8.19 -7.42 9.03
CA LEU A 62 7.42 -6.49 8.19
C LEU A 62 6.04 -6.18 8.77
N LEU A 63 5.37 -7.16 9.38
CA LEU A 63 4.13 -6.92 10.13
C LEU A 63 4.35 -5.99 11.31
N ALA A 64 5.38 -6.23 12.12
CA ALA A 64 5.72 -5.39 13.26
C ALA A 64 6.08 -3.96 12.86
N MET A 65 6.60 -3.75 11.64
CA MET A 65 6.88 -2.43 11.07
C MET A 65 5.68 -1.80 10.37
N HIS A 66 4.48 -2.40 10.43
CA HIS A 66 3.28 -1.96 9.72
C HIS A 66 3.51 -1.78 8.21
N ARG A 67 4.21 -2.73 7.57
CA ARG A 67 4.54 -2.74 6.14
C ARG A 67 3.76 -3.83 5.36
N PRO A 68 2.41 -3.80 5.33
CA PRO A 68 1.62 -4.85 4.70
C PRO A 68 1.79 -4.93 3.17
N ARG A 69 2.17 -3.81 2.52
CA ARG A 69 2.46 -3.79 1.06
C ARG A 69 3.66 -4.65 0.70
N ASP A 70 4.70 -4.64 1.53
CA ASP A 70 5.94 -5.36 1.27
C ASP A 70 5.73 -6.88 1.44
N ILE A 71 4.87 -7.26 2.38
CA ILE A 71 4.39 -8.64 2.56
C ILE A 71 3.64 -9.12 1.31
N LEU A 72 2.71 -8.30 0.80
CA LEU A 72 1.95 -8.63 -0.41
C LEU A 72 2.86 -8.76 -1.64
N ALA A 73 3.89 -7.92 -1.74
CA ALA A 73 4.88 -7.97 -2.81
C ALA A 73 5.69 -9.28 -2.74
N MET A 74 6.19 -9.67 -1.57
CA MET A 74 6.87 -10.96 -1.38
C MET A 74 5.97 -12.15 -1.72
N GLN A 75 4.71 -12.14 -1.28
CA GLN A 75 3.72 -13.16 -1.63
C GLN A 75 3.53 -13.27 -3.15
N THR A 76 3.39 -12.13 -3.82
CA THR A 76 3.23 -12.07 -5.28
C THR A 76 4.45 -12.65 -5.98
N LEU A 77 5.66 -12.29 -5.54
CA LEU A 77 6.91 -12.82 -6.08
C LEU A 77 7.03 -14.33 -5.85
N ALA A 78 6.68 -14.82 -4.67
CA ALA A 78 6.70 -16.25 -4.35
C ALA A 78 5.74 -17.05 -5.25
N VAL A 79 4.52 -16.53 -5.47
CA VAL A 79 3.55 -17.14 -6.40
C VAL A 79 4.05 -17.10 -7.84
N GLN A 80 4.64 -15.98 -8.28
CA GLN A 80 5.21 -15.86 -9.61
C GLN A 80 6.33 -16.88 -9.85
N LEU A 81 7.27 -16.99 -8.89
CA LEU A 81 8.35 -17.98 -8.91
C LEU A 81 7.81 -19.42 -8.96
N ALA A 82 6.83 -19.74 -8.12
CA ALA A 82 6.19 -21.06 -8.11
C ALA A 82 5.41 -21.36 -9.41
N SER A 83 4.86 -20.33 -10.06
CA SER A 83 4.13 -20.46 -11.33
C SER A 83 5.01 -20.54 -12.58
N GLY A 84 6.34 -20.37 -12.43
CA GLY A 84 7.29 -20.32 -13.56
C GLY A 84 7.13 -19.09 -14.46
N LYS A 85 6.40 -18.05 -14.02
CA LYS A 85 6.25 -16.80 -14.77
C LYS A 85 7.44 -15.89 -14.50
N ALA A 86 8.03 -15.34 -15.56
CA ALA A 86 9.14 -14.39 -15.49
C ALA A 86 8.79 -13.20 -14.57
N LEU A 87 9.74 -12.84 -13.70
CA LEU A 87 9.69 -11.75 -12.73
C LEU A 87 9.49 -10.40 -13.44
N PHE A 88 8.25 -9.99 -13.63
CA PHE A 88 7.93 -8.59 -13.89
C PHE A 88 7.42 -7.98 -12.59
N PRO A 89 8.09 -6.95 -12.05
CA PRO A 89 7.60 -6.27 -10.87
C PRO A 89 6.20 -5.72 -11.15
N PRO A 90 5.26 -5.81 -10.19
CA PRO A 90 3.91 -5.32 -10.38
C PRO A 90 3.97 -3.81 -10.69
N PRO A 91 3.23 -3.33 -11.71
CA PRO A 91 3.22 -1.92 -12.06
C PRO A 91 2.66 -1.13 -10.87
N GLY A 92 3.53 -0.37 -10.19
CA GLY A 92 3.15 0.45 -9.03
C GLY A 92 4.14 0.49 -7.87
N LEU A 93 5.14 -0.40 -7.82
CA LEU A 93 6.18 -0.36 -6.77
C LEU A 93 7.44 0.43 -7.15
N THR A 94 7.56 0.86 -8.41
CA THR A 94 8.70 1.66 -8.91
C THR A 94 8.22 3.01 -9.42
N SER A 95 7.68 3.84 -8.54
CA SER A 95 7.52 5.28 -8.82
C SER A 95 8.62 6.06 -8.08
N VAL A 96 9.88 5.79 -8.41
CA VAL A 96 10.93 6.80 -8.24
C VAL A 96 10.99 7.50 -9.60
N PRO A 97 10.55 8.77 -9.71
CA PRO A 97 10.69 9.48 -10.96
C PRO A 97 12.18 9.50 -11.33
N PRO A 98 12.54 9.24 -12.60
CA PRO A 98 13.93 9.27 -13.01
C PRO A 98 14.52 10.65 -12.65
N PRO A 99 15.78 10.72 -12.19
CA PRO A 99 16.42 12.00 -11.94
C PRO A 99 16.32 12.85 -13.21
N ALA A 100 15.84 14.08 -13.05
CA ALA A 100 15.69 15.00 -14.16
C ALA A 100 17.01 15.09 -14.94
N PRO A 101 16.98 15.01 -16.28
CA PRO A 101 18.20 15.14 -17.06
C PRO A 101 18.87 16.49 -16.74
N PRO A 102 20.21 16.53 -16.64
CA PRO A 102 20.90 17.76 -16.32
C PRO A 102 20.54 18.81 -17.37
N VAL A 103 20.14 19.99 -16.89
CA VAL A 103 19.81 21.16 -17.72
C VAL A 103 21.04 21.47 -18.57
N ARG A 104 21.02 21.11 -19.86
CA ARG A 104 22.02 21.58 -20.81
C ARG A 104 21.86 23.10 -20.91
N GLN A 105 22.81 23.83 -20.33
CA GLN A 105 22.92 25.27 -20.52
C GLN A 105 23.02 25.52 -22.03
N ARG A 106 22.07 26.32 -22.51
CA ARG A 106 21.87 26.64 -23.92
C ARG A 106 22.98 27.61 -24.32
N GLY A 107 24.06 27.07 -24.88
CA GLY A 107 25.09 27.87 -25.51
C GLY A 107 26.46 27.26 -25.28
N GLU A 108 26.81 26.26 -26.08
CA GLU A 108 28.21 25.96 -26.39
C GLU A 108 28.28 24.97 -27.56
N TYR A 109 28.95 25.42 -28.63
CA TYR A 109 29.40 24.70 -29.82
C TYR A 109 28.42 24.51 -30.99
N GLU A 110 28.11 25.63 -31.65
CA GLU A 110 28.24 25.67 -33.11
C GLU A 110 29.66 25.21 -33.55
N HIS A 111 29.77 24.76 -34.80
CA HIS A 111 30.99 24.39 -35.54
C HIS A 111 31.45 22.93 -35.48
N ARG A 112 30.88 22.10 -36.38
CA ARG A 112 31.62 21.48 -37.49
C ARG A 112 30.71 20.55 -38.30
N ARG A 113 29.88 21.13 -39.18
CA ARG A 113 29.46 20.47 -40.42
C ARG A 113 30.30 21.05 -41.54
N THR A 114 31.44 20.44 -41.83
CA THR A 114 32.13 20.48 -43.12
C THR A 114 33.42 19.67 -42.98
N ALA A 115 33.41 18.45 -43.53
CA ALA A 115 34.53 17.80 -44.23
C ALA A 115 34.32 16.27 -44.24
N ASN A 116 33.79 15.74 -45.35
CA ASN A 116 34.34 14.50 -45.92
C ASN A 116 35.79 14.76 -46.39
N PRO A 117 36.64 13.80 -46.80
CA PRO A 117 36.66 12.30 -46.75
C PRO A 117 38.04 11.83 -46.13
N PRO A 118 38.72 10.65 -46.37
CA PRO A 118 38.52 9.55 -47.35
C PRO A 118 38.81 8.08 -46.94
N THR A 119 38.46 7.17 -47.86
CA THR A 119 39.02 5.83 -48.24
C THR A 119 39.55 4.83 -47.20
N LEU A 120 39.08 3.58 -47.32
CA LEU A 120 39.87 2.45 -47.84
C LEU A 120 38.96 1.52 -48.67
#